data_AF-H8G935-F1
#
_entry.id   AF-H8G935-F1
#
_cell.length_a   1.000
_cell.length_b   1.000
_cell.length_c   1.000
_cell.angle_alpha   90.00
_cell.angle_beta   90.00
_cell.angle_gamma   90.00
#
_symmetry.space_group_name_H-M   'P 1'
#
loop_
_entity.id
_entity.type
_entity.pdbx_description
1 polymer ?
#
loop_
_entity_poly.entity_id
_entity_poly.type
_entity_poly.pdbx_seq_one_letter_code
_entity_poly.pdbx_strand_id
1 'polypeptide(L)'
;MSTAIHAHWQFIVRSADDLFASADKLMEALIAQEECSHGFTDVAVAVDGDRGIVEVEANASGKDLAHAVAVAQSCVRAAMHEVGISTPDWPSHRETMSMLLKELHTAELV
;
A
#
# COMPACT_ATOMS: atom_id res chain seq x y z
N MET A 1 12.10 2.70 20.22
CA MET A 1 10.67 2.36 20.15
C MET A 1 10.33 2.30 18.67
N SER A 2 9.82 1.17 18.17
CA SER A 2 9.33 1.10 16.78
C SER A 2 7.89 1.59 16.71
N THR A 3 7.52 2.20 15.59
CA THR A 3 6.14 2.59 15.27
C THR A 3 5.63 1.61 14.21
N ALA A 4 4.41 1.09 14.40
CA ALA A 4 3.72 0.27 13.41
C ALA A 4 2.47 1.00 12.92
N ILE A 5 2.15 0.83 11.65
CA ILE A 5 0.94 1.33 11.00
C ILE A 5 0.26 0.18 10.27
N HIS A 6 -1.06 0.27 10.19
CA HIS A 6 -1.83 -0.48 9.21
C HIS A 6 -2.07 0.45 8.02
N ALA A 7 -1.64 0.04 6.83
CA ALA A 7 -1.73 0.83 5.63
C ALA A 7 -2.71 0.17 4.65
N HIS A 8 -3.67 0.97 4.17
CA HIS A 8 -4.68 0.56 3.23
C HIS A 8 -4.64 1.51 2.02
N TRP A 9 -4.44 0.95 0.83
CA TRP A 9 -4.53 1.66 -0.44
C TRP A 9 -5.66 1.12 -1.29
N GLN A 10 -6.43 2.03 -1.87
CA GLN A 10 -7.47 1.71 -2.83
C GLN A 10 -7.08 2.25 -4.21
N PHE A 11 -7.13 1.37 -5.20
CA PHE A 11 -6.81 1.67 -6.59
C PHE A 11 -8.05 1.50 -7.46
N ILE A 12 -8.28 2.46 -8.35
CA ILE A 12 -9.32 2.37 -9.38
C ILE A 12 -8.66 1.90 -10.67
N VAL A 13 -9.05 0.72 -11.15
CA VAL A 13 -8.53 0.10 -12.36
C VAL A 13 -9.43 0.45 -13.54
N ARG A 14 -8.88 1.24 -14.48
CA ARG A 14 -9.63 1.75 -15.65
C ARG A 14 -9.68 0.79 -16.83
N SER A 15 -8.70 -0.11 -16.93
CA SER A 15 -8.67 -1.17 -17.94
C SER A 15 -7.74 -2.27 -17.48
N ALA A 16 -8.31 -3.44 -17.20
CA ALA A 16 -7.57 -4.68 -17.07
C ALA A 16 -8.36 -5.75 -17.84
N ASP A 17 -7.68 -6.48 -18.72
CA ASP A 17 -8.30 -7.59 -19.46
C ASP A 17 -8.78 -8.69 -18.50
N ASP A 18 -8.08 -8.85 -17.37
CA ASP A 18 -8.47 -9.72 -16.26
C ASP A 18 -7.99 -9.13 -14.93
N LEU A 19 -8.91 -8.46 -14.23
CA LEU A 19 -8.62 -7.80 -12.95
C LEU A 19 -8.22 -8.81 -11.85
N PHE A 20 -8.85 -9.98 -11.83
CA PHE A 20 -8.60 -10.99 -10.80
C PHE A 20 -7.22 -11.62 -11.01
N ALA A 21 -6.86 -11.97 -12.25
CA ALA A 21 -5.53 -12.48 -12.54
C ALA A 21 -4.41 -11.44 -12.26
N SER A 22 -4.69 -10.15 -12.47
CA SER A 22 -3.78 -9.08 -12.09
C SER A 22 -3.63 -8.96 -10.57
N ALA A 23 -4.72 -9.12 -9.81
CA ALA A 23 -4.70 -9.08 -8.35
C ALA A 23 -3.99 -10.29 -7.74
N ASP A 24 -4.17 -11.48 -8.30
CA ASP A 24 -3.44 -12.69 -7.87
C ASP A 24 -1.93 -12.49 -7.99
N LYS A 25 -1.46 -11.97 -9.15
CA LYS A 25 -0.05 -11.63 -9.35
C LYS A 25 0.43 -10.56 -8.36
N LEU A 26 -0.41 -9.56 -8.08
CA LEU A 26 -0.06 -8.50 -7.14
C LEU A 26 0.08 -9.07 -5.72
N MET A 27 -0.79 -9.99 -5.31
CA MET A 27 -0.70 -10.68 -4.04
C MET A 27 0.60 -11.49 -3.94
N GLU A 28 0.96 -12.25 -4.97
CA GLU A 28 2.24 -12.99 -5.01
C GLU A 28 3.45 -12.05 -4.88
N ALA A 29 3.45 -10.92 -5.59
CA ALA A 29 4.51 -9.93 -5.50
C ALA A 29 4.57 -9.27 -4.11
N LEU A 30 3.44 -9.00 -3.47
CA LEU A 30 3.38 -8.45 -2.11
C LEU A 30 3.92 -9.44 -1.06
N ILE A 31 3.60 -10.73 -1.20
CA ILE A 31 4.16 -11.79 -0.34
C ILE A 31 5.69 -11.83 -0.51
N ALA A 32 6.21 -11.74 -1.74
CA ALA A 32 7.65 -11.66 -1.98
C ALA A 32 8.29 -10.42 -1.32
N GLN A 33 7.58 -9.28 -1.30
CA GLN A 33 8.03 -8.09 -0.56
C GLN A 33 8.05 -8.32 0.95
N GLU A 34 7.05 -8.98 1.53
CA GLU A 34 6.98 -9.34 2.95
C GLU A 34 8.16 -10.25 3.36
N GLU A 35 8.54 -11.21 2.53
CA GLU A 35 9.70 -12.08 2.80
C GLU A 35 11.05 -11.33 2.78
N CYS A 36 11.15 -10.29 1.96
CA CYS A 36 12.41 -9.57 1.73
C CYS A 36 12.56 -8.29 2.58
N SER A 37 11.46 -7.68 3.01
CA SER A 37 11.44 -6.35 3.61
C SER A 37 11.19 -6.41 5.11
N HIS A 38 12.19 -6.00 5.90
CA HIS A 38 12.03 -5.90 7.34
C HIS A 38 10.94 -4.88 7.70
N GLY A 39 9.94 -5.34 8.44
CA GLY A 39 8.87 -4.49 8.93
C GLY A 39 7.74 -4.27 7.93
N PHE A 40 7.57 -5.11 6.91
CA PHE A 40 6.39 -5.16 6.04
C PHE A 40 5.78 -6.56 6.14
N THR A 41 4.54 -6.67 6.59
CA THR A 41 3.91 -7.96 6.94
C THR A 41 2.40 -7.93 6.76
N ASP A 42 1.75 -9.10 6.81
CA ASP A 42 0.28 -9.21 6.84
C ASP A 42 -0.36 -8.57 5.61
N VAL A 43 0.20 -8.89 4.44
CA VAL A 43 -0.27 -8.35 3.17
C VAL A 43 -1.59 -9.01 2.77
N ALA A 44 -2.51 -8.22 2.22
CA ALA A 44 -3.73 -8.71 1.63
C ALA A 44 -4.10 -7.89 0.40
N VAL A 45 -4.72 -8.55 -0.58
CA VAL A 45 -5.30 -7.93 -1.77
C VAL A 45 -6.77 -8.31 -1.84
N ALA A 46 -7.63 -7.30 -1.97
CA ALA A 46 -9.06 -7.50 -2.23
C ALA A 46 -9.45 -6.86 -3.57
N VAL A 47 -10.46 -7.42 -4.23
CA VAL A 47 -10.92 -6.99 -5.55
C VAL A 47 -12.43 -6.84 -5.56
N ASP A 48 -12.90 -5.70 -6.04
CA ASP A 48 -14.30 -5.49 -6.43
C ASP A 48 -14.34 -5.35 -7.96
N GLY A 49 -14.72 -6.44 -8.63
CA GLY A 49 -14.79 -6.52 -10.08
C GLY A 49 -15.87 -5.62 -10.69
N ASP A 50 -16.97 -5.40 -9.98
CA ASP A 50 -18.09 -4.58 -10.46
C ASP A 50 -17.71 -3.09 -10.46
N ARG A 51 -16.93 -2.66 -9.47
CA ARG A 51 -16.45 -1.27 -9.34
C ARG A 51 -15.08 -1.03 -9.95
N GLY A 52 -14.39 -2.09 -10.39
CA GLY A 52 -13.02 -2.02 -10.88
C GLY A 52 -12.06 -1.51 -9.82
N ILE A 53 -12.21 -1.98 -8.57
CA ILE A 53 -11.39 -1.55 -7.44
C ILE A 53 -10.45 -2.68 -7.01
N VAL A 54 -9.21 -2.34 -6.72
CA VAL A 54 -8.24 -3.20 -6.04
C VAL A 54 -7.83 -2.52 -4.75
N GLU A 55 -7.93 -3.23 -3.64
CA GLU A 55 -7.50 -2.79 -2.32
C GLU A 55 -6.28 -3.58 -1.90
N VAL A 56 -5.29 -2.88 -1.34
CA VAL A 56 -4.07 -3.46 -0.79
C VAL A 56 -3.98 -3.05 0.67
N GLU A 57 -3.89 -4.03 1.55
CA GLU A 57 -3.70 -3.83 2.98
C GLU A 57 -2.37 -4.46 3.40
N ALA A 58 -1.67 -3.81 4.32
CA ALA A 58 -0.45 -4.35 4.92
C ALA A 58 -0.13 -3.66 6.25
N ASN A 59 0.55 -4.37 7.14
CA ASN A 59 1.19 -3.77 8.29
C ASN A 59 2.62 -3.36 7.96
N ALA A 60 2.98 -2.13 8.32
CA ALA A 60 4.34 -1.62 8.15
C ALA A 60 4.90 -1.06 9.47
N SER A 61 6.19 -1.23 9.71
CA SER A 61 6.85 -0.74 10.90
C SER A 61 8.21 -0.11 10.62
N GLY A 62 8.57 0.84 11.47
CA GLY A 62 9.79 1.62 11.34
C GLY A 62 10.22 2.23 12.65
N LYS A 63 11.31 3.01 12.61
CA LYS A 63 11.86 3.71 13.79
C LYS A 63 10.99 4.89 14.24
N ASP A 64 10.16 5.38 13.35
CA ASP A 64 9.20 6.47 13.52
C ASP A 64 8.08 6.31 12.46
N LEU A 65 7.03 7.12 12.54
CA LEU A 65 5.89 7.08 11.61
C LEU A 65 6.32 7.29 10.16
N ALA A 66 7.21 8.26 9.90
CA ALA A 66 7.68 8.55 8.54
C ALA A 66 8.41 7.35 7.94
N HIS A 67 9.23 6.67 8.73
CA HIS A 67 9.92 5.46 8.29
C HIS A 67 8.93 4.31 8.02
N ALA A 68 7.94 4.09 8.88
CA ALA A 68 6.92 3.06 8.66
C ALA A 68 6.12 3.32 7.36
N VAL A 69 5.72 4.58 7.11
CA VAL A 69 5.05 4.97 5.86
C VAL A 69 5.96 4.77 4.66
N ALA A 70 7.24 5.14 4.76
CA ALA A 70 8.19 4.96 3.66
C ALA A 70 8.39 3.48 3.30
N VAL A 71 8.45 2.58 4.29
CA VAL A 71 8.51 1.13 4.07
C VAL A 71 7.26 0.67 3.31
N ALA A 72 6.09 0.99 3.84
CA ALA A 72 4.81 0.60 3.27
C ALA A 72 4.67 1.06 1.80
N GLN A 73 4.95 2.33 1.52
CA GLN A 73 4.92 2.88 0.16
C GLN A 73 5.91 2.22 -0.79
N SER A 74 7.12 1.92 -0.31
CA SER A 74 8.17 1.35 -1.15
C SER A 74 7.84 -0.09 -1.53
N CYS A 75 7.39 -0.90 -0.57
CA CYS A 75 7.00 -2.30 -0.81
C CYS A 75 5.80 -2.40 -1.76
N VAL A 76 4.72 -1.64 -1.52
CA VAL A 76 3.54 -1.67 -2.40
C VAL A 76 3.89 -1.20 -3.80
N ARG A 77 4.64 -0.10 -3.93
CA ARG A 77 5.05 0.40 -5.26
C ARG A 77 5.94 -0.60 -6.00
N ALA A 78 6.85 -1.27 -5.30
CA ALA A 78 7.71 -2.29 -5.88
C ALA A 78 6.91 -3.48 -6.39
N ALA A 79 5.97 -4.00 -5.59
CA ALA A 79 5.08 -5.10 -5.99
C ALA A 79 4.24 -4.73 -7.22
N MET A 80 3.71 -3.51 -7.28
CA MET A 80 2.99 -3.02 -8.47
C MET A 80 3.86 -3.00 -9.72
N HIS A 81 5.10 -2.53 -9.62
CA HIS A 81 6.03 -2.48 -10.75
C HIS A 81 6.42 -3.88 -11.24
N GLU A 82 6.59 -4.83 -10.32
CA GLU A 82 6.91 -6.23 -10.63
C GLU A 82 5.85 -6.88 -11.52
N VAL A 83 4.57 -6.59 -11.27
CA VAL A 83 3.45 -7.12 -12.07
C VAL A 83 3.11 -6.27 -13.29
N GLY A 84 3.95 -5.28 -13.61
CA GLY A 84 3.82 -4.43 -14.79
C GLY A 84 2.84 -3.26 -14.65
N ILE A 85 2.36 -2.97 -13.44
CA ILE A 85 1.49 -1.81 -13.19
C ILE A 85 2.34 -0.54 -13.10
N SER A 86 2.03 0.44 -13.95
CA SER A 86 2.64 1.77 -13.88
C SER A 86 2.07 2.58 -12.71
N THR A 87 2.90 3.37 -12.04
CA THR A 87 2.47 4.25 -10.95
C THR A 87 2.85 5.73 -11.22
N PRO A 88 2.34 6.33 -12.33
CA PRO A 88 2.73 7.67 -12.76
C PRO A 88 2.32 8.76 -11.76
N ASP A 89 1.17 8.60 -11.13
CA ASP A 89 0.61 9.54 -10.15
C ASP A 89 0.85 9.10 -8.71
N TRP A 90 1.86 8.24 -8.48
CA TRP A 90 2.20 7.80 -7.12
C TRP A 90 2.65 9.00 -6.28
N PRO A 91 2.02 9.26 -5.12
CA PRO A 91 2.38 10.41 -4.30
C PRO A 91 3.82 10.26 -3.80
N SER A 92 4.56 11.36 -3.79
CA SER A 92 5.83 11.42 -3.10
C SER A 92 5.63 11.13 -1.60
N HIS A 93 6.71 10.73 -0.95
CA HIS A 93 6.70 10.51 0.49
C HIS A 93 6.21 11.75 1.26
N ARG A 94 6.60 12.96 0.82
CA ARG A 94 6.16 14.22 1.42
C ARG A 94 4.66 14.46 1.26
N GLU A 95 4.12 14.21 0.08
CA GLU A 95 2.68 14.36 -0.19
C GLU A 95 1.87 13.39 0.66
N THR A 96 2.34 12.16 0.79
CA THR A 96 1.70 11.11 1.59
C THR A 96 1.67 11.48 3.07
N MET A 97 2.81 11.93 3.62
CA MET A 97 2.87 12.42 4.99
C MET A 97 1.95 13.64 5.22
N SER A 98 1.83 14.53 4.24
CA SER A 98 0.91 15.67 4.31
C SER A 98 -0.56 15.23 4.36
N MET A 99 -0.94 14.18 3.61
CA MET A 99 -2.30 13.61 3.65
C MET A 99 -2.59 12.95 5.00
N LEU A 100 -1.69 12.10 5.49
CA LEU A 100 -1.86 11.41 6.77
C LEU A 100 -2.00 12.39 7.94
N LEU A 101 -1.16 13.43 7.99
CA LEU A 101 -1.24 14.44 9.04
C LEU A 101 -2.57 15.21 9.00
N LYS A 102 -3.11 15.48 7.80
CA LYS A 102 -4.42 16.12 7.65
C LYS A 102 -5.56 15.26 8.18
N GLU A 103 -5.50 13.94 7.98
CA GLU A 103 -6.50 13.01 8.52
C GLU A 103 -6.34 12.79 10.03
N LEU A 104 -5.10 12.79 10.54
CA LEU A 104 -4.77 12.70 11.97
C LEU A 104 -5.20 13.93 12.79
N HIS A 105 -5.42 15.09 12.16
CA HIS A 105 -5.99 16.27 12.86
C HIS A 105 -7.47 16.09 13.27
N THR A 106 -8.10 14.96 12.95
CA THR A 106 -9.48 14.61 13.32
C THR A 106 -9.51 13.55 14.43
N ALA A 107 -9.01 13.90 15.62
CA ALA A 107 -9.48 13.43 16.94
C ALA A 107 -8.46 13.77 18.04
N GLU A 108 -8.42 15.03 18.49
CA GLU A 108 -8.12 15.25 19.91
C GLU A 108 -9.32 14.70 20.69
N LEU A 109 -9.17 13.48 21.22
CA LEU A 109 -10.05 12.98 22.28
C LEU A 109 -9.64 13.69 23.57
N VAL A 110 -10.50 14.62 24.01
CA VAL A 110 -10.50 15.14 25.40
C VAL A 110 -11.06 14.08 26.33
#